data_AF-A0A2N8NG76-F1
#
_entry.id   AF-A0A2N8NG76-F1
#
_cell.length_a   1.000
_cell.length_b   1.000
_cell.length_c   1.000
_cell.angle_alpha   90.00
_cell.angle_beta   90.00
_cell.angle_gamma   90.00
#
_symmetry.space_group_name_H-M   'P 1'
#
loop_
_entity.id
_entity.type
_entity.pdbx_description
1 polymer ?
#
loop_
_entity_poly.entity_id
_entity_poly.type
_entity_poly.pdbx_seq_one_letter_code
_entity_poly.pdbx_strand_id
1 'polypeptide(L)'
;IRNAAWAIGVLLLAGFCLVGCDRRLDVRTVYPFQVTTMPIPKTLAPGEEVEIRCTLVPERIVKGTRYTLRYFQYDGSGALRIGRHGKPLMPNDRYAIAPGHFTLYYHSLSAERQSLEVVIEDNHGQSQTLAFD
;
A
#
# COMPACT_ATOMS: atom_id res chain seq x y z
N ILE A 1 45.45 15.80 -50.23
CA ILE A 1 44.24 16.53 -49.75
C ILE A 1 42.99 15.64 -49.76
N ARG A 2 42.65 14.97 -50.88
CA ARG A 2 41.46 14.09 -51.00
C ARG A 2 41.38 12.92 -49.99
N ASN A 3 42.49 12.25 -49.69
CA ASN A 3 42.50 11.09 -48.77
C ASN A 3 42.35 11.49 -47.28
N ALA A 4 42.79 12.70 -46.91
CA ALA A 4 42.66 13.22 -45.55
C ALA A 4 41.19 13.58 -45.24
N ALA A 5 40.46 14.13 -46.23
CA ALA A 5 39.04 14.43 -46.09
C ALA A 5 38.19 13.16 -45.87
N TRP A 6 38.53 12.05 -46.53
CA TRP A 6 37.88 10.76 -46.32
C TRP A 6 38.16 10.19 -44.92
N ALA A 7 39.40 10.27 -44.45
CA ALA A 7 39.77 9.80 -43.12
C ALA A 7 39.06 10.60 -42.01
N ILE A 8 38.94 11.93 -42.17
CA ILE A 8 38.22 12.79 -41.22
C ILE A 8 36.71 12.48 -41.24
N GLY A 9 36.13 12.24 -42.41
CA GLY A 9 34.71 11.86 -42.53
C GLY A 9 34.39 10.54 -41.82
N VAL A 10 35.26 9.53 -41.95
CA VAL A 10 35.10 8.23 -41.26
C VAL A 10 35.27 8.38 -39.75
N LEU A 11 36.22 9.20 -39.30
CA LEU A 11 36.47 9.42 -37.87
C LEU A 11 35.29 10.15 -37.19
N LEU A 12 34.67 11.11 -37.88
CA LEU A 12 33.49 11.84 -37.41
C LEU A 12 32.25 10.94 -37.36
N LEU A 13 32.07 10.05 -38.34
CA LEU A 13 30.96 9.10 -38.37
C LEU A 13 31.08 8.07 -37.23
N ALA A 14 32.30 7.58 -36.96
CA ALA A 14 32.57 6.64 -35.87
C ALA A 14 32.40 7.30 -34.48
N GLY A 15 32.77 8.58 -34.32
CA GLY A 15 32.56 9.33 -33.09
C GLY A 15 31.09 9.55 -32.75
N PHE A 16 30.21 9.68 -33.76
CA PHE A 16 28.77 9.86 -33.57
C PHE A 16 28.08 8.58 -33.07
N CYS A 17 28.62 7.39 -33.40
CA CYS A 17 28.04 6.10 -32.98
C CYS A 17 28.25 5.77 -31.49
N LEU A 18 29.13 6.49 -30.77
CA LEU A 18 29.43 6.23 -29.35
C LEU A 18 28.53 7.00 -28.36
N VAL A 19 27.68 7.92 -28.84
CA VAL A 19 26.86 8.80 -27.98
C VAL A 19 25.51 8.15 -27.60
N GLY A 20 25.19 6.98 -28.16
CA GLY A 20 23.83 6.46 -28.16
C GLY A 20 23.60 5.16 -27.39
N CYS A 21 23.93 5.07 -26.09
CA CYS A 21 23.34 4.02 -25.25
C CYS A 21 23.48 4.29 -23.73
N ASP A 22 22.93 5.40 -23.25
CA ASP A 22 22.53 5.50 -21.84
C ASP A 22 21.02 5.26 -21.73
N ARG A 23 20.58 4.03 -22.02
CA ARG A 23 19.22 3.59 -21.70
C ARG A 23 19.16 3.18 -20.23
N ARG A 24 19.24 4.16 -19.33
CA ARG A 24 18.74 3.97 -17.97
C ARG A 24 17.22 3.85 -18.08
N LEU A 25 16.74 2.62 -18.17
CA LEU A 25 15.34 2.32 -17.97
C LEU A 25 15.09 2.55 -16.49
N ASP A 26 14.51 3.70 -16.13
CA ASP A 26 13.98 3.94 -14.78
C ASP A 26 12.80 2.98 -14.60
N VAL A 27 13.10 1.75 -14.18
CA VAL A 27 12.09 0.78 -13.78
C VAL A 27 11.51 1.31 -12.47
N ARG A 28 10.36 1.98 -12.57
CA ARG A 28 9.59 2.39 -11.40
C ARG A 28 9.12 1.13 -10.68
N THR A 29 9.64 0.87 -9.49
CA THR A 29 9.30 -0.29 -8.66
C THR A 29 8.29 0.04 -7.57
N VAL A 30 7.93 1.31 -7.42
CA VAL A 30 6.97 1.80 -6.42
C VAL A 30 5.73 2.32 -7.13
N TYR A 31 4.60 1.67 -6.84
CA TYR A 31 3.28 2.03 -7.36
C TYR A 31 2.33 2.27 -6.19
N PRO A 32 1.52 3.34 -6.24
CA PRO A 32 0.51 3.59 -5.21
C PRO A 32 -0.55 2.48 -5.21
N PHE A 33 -1.24 2.37 -4.08
CA PHE A 33 -2.40 1.52 -3.92
C PHE A 33 -3.52 2.31 -3.25
N GLN A 34 -4.74 1.86 -3.47
CA GLN A 34 -5.95 2.44 -2.89
C GLN A 34 -6.59 1.43 -1.95
N VAL A 35 -7.19 1.93 -0.87
CA VAL A 35 -8.00 1.11 0.04
C VAL A 35 -9.36 1.76 0.17
N THR A 36 -10.41 1.01 -0.15
CA THR A 36 -11.80 1.47 -0.02
C THR A 36 -12.53 0.62 1.01
N THR A 37 -13.49 1.24 1.71
CA THR A 37 -14.34 0.58 2.69
C THR A 37 -15.81 0.74 2.34
N MET A 38 -16.62 -0.24 2.71
CA MET A 38 -18.07 -0.08 2.70
C MET A 38 -18.52 0.87 3.83
N PRO A 39 -19.68 1.54 3.70
CA PRO A 39 -20.26 2.32 4.79
C PRO A 39 -20.46 1.46 6.04
N ILE A 40 -20.11 2.01 7.20
CA ILE A 40 -20.26 1.37 8.51
C ILE A 40 -21.23 2.15 9.40
N PRO A 41 -21.82 1.52 10.44
CA PRO A 41 -22.61 2.23 11.43
C PRO A 41 -21.80 3.31 12.16
N LYS A 42 -22.43 4.45 12.47
CA LYS A 42 -21.81 5.56 13.22
C LYS A 42 -21.91 5.40 14.74
N THR A 43 -22.65 4.40 15.20
CA THR A 43 -22.94 4.17 16.60
C THR A 43 -22.85 2.67 16.87
N LEU A 44 -22.22 2.30 17.97
CA LEU A 44 -21.98 0.93 18.40
C LEU A 44 -22.44 0.77 19.85
N ALA A 45 -23.25 -0.24 20.13
CA ALA A 45 -23.55 -0.63 21.49
C ALA A 45 -22.37 -1.43 22.10
N PRO A 46 -22.21 -1.46 23.44
CA PRO A 46 -21.26 -2.35 24.09
C PRO A 46 -21.52 -3.81 23.72
N GLY A 47 -20.47 -4.52 23.30
CA GLY A 47 -20.56 -5.92 22.85
C GLY A 47 -21.06 -6.09 21.41
N GLU A 48 -21.34 -5.01 20.68
CA GLU A 48 -21.69 -5.07 19.27
C GLU A 48 -20.44 -5.30 18.41
N GLU A 49 -20.62 -6.07 17.32
CA GLU A 49 -19.58 -6.34 16.34
C GLU A 49 -19.98 -5.77 14.97
N VAL A 50 -19.09 -4.99 14.38
CA VAL A 50 -19.29 -4.40 13.04
C VAL A 50 -18.34 -5.02 12.03
N GLU A 51 -18.89 -5.35 10.86
CA GLU A 51 -18.13 -5.77 9.69
C GLU A 51 -17.66 -4.56 8.88
N ILE A 52 -16.35 -4.39 8.75
CA ILE A 52 -15.73 -3.38 7.90
C ILE A 52 -15.15 -4.08 6.69
N ARG A 53 -15.87 -4.00 5.56
CA ARG A 53 -15.45 -4.63 4.30
C ARG A 53 -14.49 -3.72 3.57
N CYS A 54 -13.26 -4.18 3.40
CA CYS A 54 -12.16 -3.43 2.78
C CYS A 54 -11.79 -4.03 1.43
N THR A 55 -11.36 -3.17 0.51
CA THR A 55 -10.77 -3.59 -0.77
C THR A 55 -9.45 -2.86 -0.99
N LEU A 56 -8.35 -3.61 -1.04
CA LEU A 56 -7.02 -3.10 -1.37
C LEU A 56 -6.74 -3.33 -2.85
N VAL A 57 -6.62 -2.25 -3.63
CA VAL A 57 -6.35 -2.28 -5.07
C VAL A 57 -5.02 -1.59 -5.36
N PRO A 58 -3.95 -2.34 -5.68
CA PRO A 58 -2.72 -1.74 -6.17
C PRO A 58 -2.90 -1.28 -7.63
N GLU A 59 -2.28 -0.16 -8.01
CA GLU A 59 -2.29 0.30 -9.42
C GLU A 59 -1.63 -0.73 -10.35
N ARG A 60 -0.61 -1.43 -9.84
CA ARG A 60 0.08 -2.50 -10.53
C ARG A 60 0.51 -3.58 -9.55
N ILE A 61 0.28 -4.84 -9.90
CA ILE A 61 0.80 -5.97 -9.15
C ILE A 61 2.29 -6.12 -9.46
N VAL A 62 3.14 -5.87 -8.46
CA VAL A 62 4.58 -6.05 -8.54
C VAL A 62 4.99 -7.26 -7.70
N LYS A 63 5.83 -8.11 -8.26
CA LYS A 63 6.32 -9.31 -7.57
C LYS A 63 7.20 -8.89 -6.39
N GLY A 64 6.90 -9.43 -5.20
CA GLY A 64 7.64 -9.15 -3.98
C GLY A 64 7.06 -8.03 -3.12
N THR A 65 6.03 -7.33 -3.59
CA THR A 65 5.29 -6.36 -2.77
C THR A 65 4.49 -7.08 -1.70
N ARG A 66 4.67 -6.65 -0.45
CA ARG A 66 4.01 -7.18 0.75
C ARG A 66 3.26 -6.05 1.43
N TYR A 67 1.99 -6.29 1.70
CA TYR A 67 1.13 -5.36 2.41
C TYR A 67 0.99 -5.80 3.86
N THR A 68 1.02 -4.83 4.76
CA THR A 68 0.82 -5.02 6.18
C THR A 68 -0.25 -4.07 6.68
N LEU A 69 -0.94 -4.49 7.73
CA LEU A 69 -1.97 -3.73 8.41
C LEU A 69 -1.58 -3.62 9.89
N ARG A 70 -1.69 -2.42 10.44
CA ARG A 70 -1.64 -2.16 11.88
C ARG A 70 -2.78 -1.23 12.26
N TYR A 71 -3.18 -1.21 13.53
CA TYR A 71 -4.22 -0.30 13.98
C TYR A 71 -3.84 0.39 15.29
N PHE A 72 -4.47 1.54 15.52
CA PHE A 72 -4.35 2.37 16.70
C PHE A 72 -5.75 2.67 17.19
N GLN A 73 -5.96 2.54 18.49
CA GLN A 73 -7.21 2.93 19.13
C GLN A 73 -6.90 4.10 20.05
N TYR A 74 -7.56 5.23 19.81
CA TYR A 74 -7.36 6.48 20.54
C TYR A 74 -8.39 6.62 21.67
N ASP A 75 -9.66 6.31 21.36
CA ASP A 75 -10.77 6.40 22.30
C ASP A 75 -11.54 5.08 22.41
N GLY A 76 -12.18 4.88 23.57
CA GLY A 76 -12.96 3.69 23.89
C GLY A 76 -12.11 2.43 24.07
N SER A 77 -12.77 1.28 24.13
CA SER A 77 -12.13 -0.03 24.17
C SER A 77 -12.81 -0.97 23.20
N GLY A 78 -12.02 -1.68 22.39
CA GLY A 78 -12.53 -2.68 21.47
C GLY A 78 -11.43 -3.59 20.93
N ALA A 79 -11.86 -4.64 20.25
CA ALA A 79 -10.97 -5.62 19.63
C ALA A 79 -11.21 -5.69 18.12
N LEU A 80 -10.15 -5.43 17.34
CA LEU A 80 -10.17 -5.57 15.89
C LEU A 80 -9.62 -6.95 15.50
N ARG A 81 -10.21 -7.61 14.51
CA ARG A 81 -9.68 -8.86 13.93
C ARG A 81 -9.81 -8.88 12.41
N ILE A 82 -8.98 -9.67 11.75
CA ILE A 82 -9.05 -9.90 10.30
C ILE A 82 -9.80 -11.20 10.04
N GLY A 83 -10.94 -11.10 9.36
CA GLY A 83 -11.83 -12.23 9.12
C GLY A 83 -12.61 -12.67 10.36
N ARG A 84 -13.70 -13.41 10.14
CA ARG A 84 -14.67 -13.77 11.18
C ARG A 84 -14.05 -14.57 12.34
N HIS A 85 -13.11 -15.46 12.02
CA HIS A 85 -12.42 -16.34 12.97
C HIS A 85 -10.97 -15.93 13.22
N GLY A 86 -10.60 -14.68 12.87
CA GLY A 86 -9.27 -14.15 13.14
C GLY A 86 -9.02 -13.99 14.63
N LYS A 87 -7.74 -14.06 15.02
CA LYS A 87 -7.34 -13.63 16.37
C LYS A 87 -7.48 -12.11 16.49
N PRO A 88 -7.80 -11.59 17.68
CA PRO A 88 -7.69 -10.16 17.96
C PRO A 88 -6.28 -9.67 17.61
N LEU A 89 -6.23 -8.56 16.89
CA LEU A 89 -5.01 -7.84 16.61
C LEU A 89 -4.55 -7.13 17.87
N MET A 90 -3.24 -7.01 18.06
CA MET A 90 -2.64 -6.16 19.07
C MET A 90 -2.45 -4.76 18.45
N PRO A 91 -2.80 -3.67 19.16
CA PRO A 91 -2.51 -2.33 18.67
C PRO A 91 -1.03 -2.17 18.33
N ASN A 92 -0.72 -1.42 17.26
CA ASN A 92 0.63 -1.15 16.75
C ASN A 92 1.40 -2.37 16.17
N ASP A 93 0.92 -3.60 16.34
CA ASP A 93 1.51 -4.77 15.67
C ASP A 93 1.13 -4.81 14.18
N ARG A 94 2.05 -5.33 13.35
CA ARG A 94 1.87 -5.46 11.91
C ARG A 94 1.44 -6.87 11.51
N TYR A 95 0.37 -6.95 10.72
CA TYR A 95 -0.21 -8.19 10.23
C TYR A 95 -0.19 -8.22 8.71
N ALA A 96 0.27 -9.33 8.12
CA ALA A 96 0.30 -9.48 6.67
C ALA A 96 -1.12 -9.57 6.10
N ILE A 97 -1.38 -8.83 5.02
CA ILE A 97 -2.63 -8.89 4.26
C ILE A 97 -2.35 -9.08 2.77
N ALA A 98 -3.29 -9.71 2.08
CA ALA A 98 -3.24 -9.87 0.63
C ALA A 98 -4.02 -8.73 -0.05
N PRO A 99 -3.62 -8.32 -1.27
CA PRO A 99 -4.45 -7.48 -2.11
C PRO A 99 -5.82 -8.11 -2.39
N GLY A 100 -6.81 -7.26 -2.70
CA GLY A 100 -8.19 -7.67 -2.93
C GLY A 100 -9.08 -7.44 -1.72
N HIS A 101 -10.10 -8.29 -1.58
CA HIS A 101 -11.12 -8.15 -0.54
C HIS A 101 -10.69 -8.80 0.77
N PHE A 102 -10.83 -8.07 1.86
CA PHE A 102 -10.71 -8.59 3.21
C PHE A 102 -11.71 -7.87 4.12
N THR A 103 -12.10 -8.53 5.21
CA THR A 103 -13.07 -7.97 6.15
C THR A 103 -12.40 -7.83 7.51
N LEU A 104 -12.50 -6.65 8.10
CA LEU A 104 -12.17 -6.43 9.50
C LEU A 104 -13.44 -6.55 10.33
N TYR A 105 -13.32 -7.15 11.50
CA TYR A 105 -14.41 -7.23 12.47
C TYR A 105 -13.99 -6.45 13.70
N TYR A 106 -14.74 -5.41 14.04
CA TYR A 106 -14.50 -4.62 15.23
C TYR A 106 -15.56 -4.92 16.28
N HIS A 107 -15.13 -5.40 17.43
CA HIS A 107 -16.00 -5.71 18.56
C HIS A 107 -15.83 -4.65 19.64
N SER A 108 -16.87 -3.87 19.89
CA SER A 108 -16.87 -2.84 20.93
C SER A 108 -16.91 -3.47 22.33
N LEU A 109 -16.05 -3.01 23.23
CA LEU A 109 -16.00 -3.44 24.63
C LEU A 109 -16.43 -2.34 25.60
N SER A 110 -16.69 -1.12 25.13
CA SER A 110 -17.13 0.00 25.96
C SER A 110 -18.36 0.71 25.39
N ALA A 111 -19.06 1.46 26.25
CA ALA A 111 -20.17 2.34 25.87
C ALA A 111 -19.71 3.73 25.41
N GLU A 112 -18.40 3.97 25.46
CA GLU A 112 -17.79 5.23 25.06
C GLU A 112 -17.73 5.35 23.54
N ARG A 113 -17.45 6.57 23.07
CA ARG A 113 -17.15 6.79 21.67
C ARG A 113 -15.88 6.01 21.31
N GLN A 114 -15.93 5.31 20.18
CA GLN A 114 -14.79 4.57 19.65
C GLN A 114 -14.12 5.43 18.58
N SER A 115 -12.81 5.65 18.71
CA SER A 115 -12.01 6.26 17.64
C SER A 115 -10.78 5.41 17.39
N LEU A 116 -10.63 4.95 16.16
CA LEU A 116 -9.51 4.11 15.76
C LEU A 116 -9.05 4.40 14.34
N GLU A 117 -7.76 4.19 14.11
CA GLU A 117 -7.14 4.28 12.80
C GLU A 117 -6.55 2.93 12.39
N VAL A 118 -6.77 2.55 11.14
CA VAL A 118 -6.14 1.39 10.50
C VAL A 118 -5.19 1.90 9.44
N VAL A 119 -3.92 1.55 9.58
CA VAL A 119 -2.86 1.93 8.65
C VAL A 119 -2.45 0.70 7.84
N ILE A 120 -2.58 0.80 6.53
CA ILE A 120 -2.09 -0.18 5.57
C ILE A 120 -0.79 0.34 4.97
N GLU A 121 0.27 -0.45 5.01
CA GLU A 121 1.61 -0.09 4.52
C GLU A 121 2.13 -1.18 3.58
N ASP A 122 2.82 -0.78 2.51
CA ASP A 122 3.63 -1.70 1.72
C ASP A 122 5.12 -1.66 2.12
N ASN A 123 5.89 -2.64 1.65
CA ASN A 123 7.34 -2.69 1.90
C ASN A 123 8.17 -1.72 1.03
N HIS A 124 7.52 -0.81 0.30
CA HIS A 124 8.12 0.24 -0.52
C HIS A 124 7.88 1.65 0.06
N GLY A 125 7.26 1.73 1.25
CA GLY A 125 7.03 2.97 1.97
C GLY A 125 5.74 3.69 1.56
N GLN A 126 4.86 3.07 0.77
CA GLN A 126 3.52 3.59 0.54
C GLN A 126 2.61 3.23 1.71
N SER A 127 1.77 4.17 2.12
CA SER A 127 0.80 3.98 3.20
C SER A 127 -0.56 4.56 2.87
N GLN A 128 -1.62 3.94 3.39
CA GLN A 128 -2.99 4.44 3.37
C GLN A 128 -3.58 4.30 4.77
N THR A 129 -4.28 5.33 5.24
CA THR A 129 -4.90 5.35 6.57
C THR A 129 -6.41 5.42 6.44
N LEU A 130 -7.10 4.58 7.20
CA LEU A 130 -8.55 4.59 7.37
C LEU A 130 -8.86 5.00 8.81
N ALA A 131 -9.56 6.12 8.98
CA ALA A 131 -10.01 6.59 10.28
C ALA A 131 -11.50 6.24 10.48
N PHE A 132 -11.85 5.77 11.68
CA PHE A 132 -13.20 5.40 12.07
C PHE A 132 -13.54 6.04 13.42
N ASP A 133 -14.71 6.67 13.50
CA ASP A 133 -15.17 7.52 14.61
C ASP A 133 -16.65 7.36 14.95
#